data_AF-A0A6J2Y2F2-F1
#
_entry.id   AF-A0A6J2Y2F2-F1
#
_cell.length_a   1.000
_cell.length_b   1.000
_cell.length_c   1.000
_cell.angle_alpha   90.00
_cell.angle_beta   90.00
_cell.angle_gamma   90.00
#
_symmetry.space_group_name_H-M   'P 1'
#
loop_
_entity.id
_entity.type
_entity.pdbx_description
1 polymer ?
#
loop_
_entity_poly.entity_id
_entity_poly.type
_entity_poly.pdbx_seq_one_letter_code
_entity_poly.pdbx_strand_id
1 'polypeptide(L)'
;MSTTEEVHIQKSLSWYLDEEPVPEGATSLLRVLTHEIGHVLGIAHSTNYESIMYPSLVFENTTKLSQDDILAIQELYGSKPAVRTTVRTMKTTKTMPTTTTKTTTTVPTPNTQGINLKVPKLCDLNSKMSNTSFLIVNNKLYLFYKKYVWMLNLNTRKIQDTPLVITDWLTFLHKPFEKISGIYQKPDNEVVLFSESMIYIFEYASFRLLKREHYNVLMKNYPAVRGVVNSYRGKTY
;
A
#
# COMPACT_ATOMS: atom_id res chain seq x y z
N MET A 1 18.25 18.94 -10.71
CA MET A 1 17.18 18.80 -11.71
C MET A 1 16.41 17.55 -11.34
N SER A 2 15.13 17.65 -11.02
CA SER A 2 14.28 16.49 -10.72
C SER A 2 13.77 15.97 -12.05
N THR A 3 14.17 14.78 -12.45
CA THR A 3 13.56 14.09 -13.59
C THR A 3 12.23 13.53 -13.11
N THR A 4 11.18 13.76 -13.91
CA THR A 4 9.89 13.11 -13.70
C THR A 4 9.91 11.84 -14.53
N GLU A 5 9.72 10.70 -13.89
CA GLU A 5 9.53 9.42 -14.57
C GLU A 5 8.03 9.20 -14.79
N GLU A 6 7.64 8.90 -16.03
CA GLU A 6 6.25 8.69 -16.41
C GLU A 6 6.04 7.26 -16.91
N VAL A 7 4.91 6.64 -16.54
CA VAL A 7 4.50 5.33 -17.04
C VAL A 7 3.41 5.53 -18.09
N HIS A 8 3.66 5.04 -19.30
CA HIS A 8 2.74 5.11 -20.43
C HIS A 8 2.24 3.71 -20.79
N ILE A 9 0.92 3.51 -20.73
CA ILE A 9 0.30 2.21 -20.96
C ILE A 9 -0.52 2.24 -22.25
N GLN A 10 -0.37 1.22 -23.10
CA GLN A 10 -1.05 1.14 -24.39
C GLN A 10 -2.55 0.88 -24.24
N LYS A 11 -3.39 1.80 -24.73
CA LYS A 11 -4.85 1.65 -24.68
C LYS A 11 -5.38 0.48 -25.52
N SER A 12 -4.67 0.08 -26.56
CA SER A 12 -5.11 -0.96 -27.52
C SER A 12 -5.01 -2.39 -26.99
N LEU A 13 -4.37 -2.61 -25.86
CA LEU A 13 -4.24 -3.94 -25.26
C LEU A 13 -5.49 -4.33 -24.46
N SER A 14 -5.78 -5.63 -24.43
CA SER A 14 -6.88 -6.22 -23.65
C SER A 14 -6.47 -6.37 -22.19
N TRP A 15 -6.63 -5.31 -21.39
CA TRP A 15 -6.21 -5.30 -19.98
C TRP A 15 -7.06 -6.20 -19.09
N TYR A 16 -6.39 -7.07 -18.33
CA TYR A 16 -6.96 -7.88 -17.26
C TYR A 16 -6.55 -7.30 -15.91
N LEU A 17 -7.53 -7.03 -15.05
CA LEU A 17 -7.35 -6.32 -13.77
C LEU A 17 -7.32 -7.25 -12.56
N ASP A 18 -7.80 -8.48 -12.70
CA ASP A 18 -7.90 -9.43 -11.60
C ASP A 18 -6.60 -10.27 -11.46
N GLU A 19 -6.55 -11.11 -10.42
CA GLU A 19 -5.41 -11.99 -10.17
C GLU A 19 -5.37 -13.18 -11.14
N GLU A 20 -4.19 -13.79 -11.26
CA GLU A 20 -3.91 -14.97 -12.11
C GLU A 20 -4.93 -16.12 -11.90
N PRO A 21 -5.25 -16.92 -12.94
CA PRO A 21 -4.62 -16.92 -14.27
C PRO A 21 -5.19 -15.84 -15.20
N VAL A 22 -4.31 -15.20 -15.97
CA VAL A 22 -4.72 -14.29 -17.04
C VAL A 22 -5.37 -15.08 -18.19
N PRO A 23 -6.58 -14.71 -18.66
CA PRO A 23 -7.21 -15.34 -19.81
C PRO A 23 -6.36 -15.25 -21.09
N GLU A 24 -6.47 -16.25 -21.96
CA GLU A 24 -5.82 -16.22 -23.27
C GLU A 24 -6.22 -14.95 -24.06
N GLY A 25 -5.23 -14.26 -24.63
CA GLY A 25 -5.43 -13.01 -25.36
C GLY A 25 -5.61 -11.76 -24.48
N ALA A 26 -5.59 -11.89 -23.14
CA ALA A 26 -5.56 -10.76 -22.23
C ALA A 26 -4.15 -10.45 -21.71
N THR A 27 -3.93 -9.25 -21.19
CA THR A 27 -2.66 -8.78 -20.65
C THR A 27 -2.85 -8.34 -19.20
N SER A 28 -2.10 -8.94 -18.27
CA SER A 28 -2.14 -8.54 -16.86
C SER A 28 -1.67 -7.10 -16.68
N LEU A 29 -2.61 -6.22 -16.31
CA LEU A 29 -2.30 -4.83 -16.00
C LEU A 29 -1.38 -4.74 -14.78
N LEU A 30 -1.60 -5.60 -13.78
CA LEU A 30 -0.77 -5.66 -12.58
C LEU A 30 0.69 -6.02 -12.91
N ARG A 31 0.90 -7.02 -13.78
CA ARG A 31 2.26 -7.41 -14.21
C ARG A 31 2.97 -6.27 -14.92
N VAL A 32 2.31 -5.67 -15.92
CA VAL A 32 2.88 -4.56 -16.70
C VAL A 32 3.16 -3.36 -15.80
N LEU A 33 2.21 -2.93 -14.98
CA LEU A 33 2.45 -1.80 -14.08
C LEU A 33 3.59 -2.08 -13.09
N THR A 34 3.73 -3.30 -12.58
CA THR A 34 4.84 -3.64 -11.69
C THR A 34 6.19 -3.53 -12.42
N HIS A 35 6.27 -3.98 -13.67
CA HIS A 35 7.45 -3.82 -14.54
C HIS A 35 7.78 -2.33 -14.77
N GLU A 36 6.82 -1.53 -15.20
CA GLU A 36 7.04 -0.11 -15.48
C GLU A 36 7.39 0.70 -14.21
N ILE A 37 6.79 0.35 -13.07
CA ILE A 37 7.18 0.94 -11.78
C ILE A 37 8.63 0.57 -11.43
N GLY A 38 9.12 -0.61 -11.82
CA GLY A 38 10.53 -0.97 -11.67
C GLY A 38 11.45 0.00 -12.42
N HIS A 39 11.12 0.38 -13.65
CA HIS A 39 11.85 1.40 -14.42
C HIS A 39 11.82 2.76 -13.74
N VAL A 40 10.65 3.19 -13.23
CA VAL A 40 10.49 4.43 -12.45
C VAL A 40 11.37 4.43 -11.20
N LEU A 41 11.56 3.25 -10.59
CA LEU A 41 12.44 3.05 -9.44
C LEU A 41 13.92 2.84 -9.83
N GLY A 42 14.26 2.95 -11.12
CA GLY A 42 15.63 2.88 -11.62
C GLY A 42 16.18 1.47 -11.81
N ILE A 43 15.32 0.44 -11.83
CA ILE A 43 15.73 -0.93 -12.16
C ILE A 43 15.72 -1.09 -13.68
N ALA A 44 16.82 -1.56 -14.25
CA ALA A 44 16.91 -1.87 -15.68
C ALA A 44 16.31 -3.24 -16.01
N HIS A 45 16.16 -3.54 -17.30
CA HIS A 45 15.74 -4.88 -17.72
C HIS A 45 16.67 -5.98 -17.21
N SER A 46 16.08 -7.10 -16.80
CA SER A 46 16.78 -8.32 -16.44
C SER A 46 16.87 -9.28 -17.63
N THR A 47 17.94 -10.08 -17.69
CA THR A 47 18.05 -11.22 -18.61
C THR A 47 17.41 -12.49 -18.05
N ASN A 48 17.02 -12.51 -16.77
CA ASN A 48 16.33 -13.62 -16.13
C ASN A 48 14.86 -13.62 -16.55
N TYR A 49 14.40 -14.68 -17.22
CA TYR A 49 13.03 -14.74 -17.72
C TYR A 49 11.99 -14.72 -16.57
N GLU A 50 12.34 -15.22 -15.39
CA GLU A 50 11.51 -15.22 -14.17
C GLU A 50 11.36 -13.82 -13.52
N SER A 51 12.19 -12.85 -13.93
CA SER A 51 12.14 -11.49 -13.37
C SER A 51 10.92 -10.72 -13.85
N ILE A 52 10.34 -9.89 -12.98
CA ILE A 52 9.30 -8.93 -13.38
C ILE A 52 9.86 -7.91 -14.37
N MET A 53 11.18 -7.64 -14.32
CA MET A 53 11.92 -6.74 -15.20
C MET A 53 12.42 -7.41 -16.48
N TYR A 54 12.05 -8.66 -16.76
CA TYR A 54 12.31 -9.25 -18.07
C TYR A 54 11.56 -8.46 -19.17
N PRO A 55 12.20 -8.09 -20.30
CA PRO A 55 11.65 -7.17 -21.30
C PRO A 55 10.49 -7.74 -22.13
N SER A 56 10.06 -8.99 -21.87
CA SER A 56 8.99 -9.65 -22.61
C SER A 56 7.92 -10.20 -21.68
N LEU A 57 6.67 -10.14 -22.13
CA LEU A 57 5.53 -10.76 -21.46
C LEU A 57 5.54 -12.27 -21.75
N VAL A 58 6.25 -13.02 -20.91
CA VAL A 58 6.18 -14.48 -20.90
C VAL A 58 4.92 -14.90 -20.15
N PHE A 59 4.07 -15.71 -20.80
CA PHE A 59 2.74 -16.11 -20.32
C PHE A 59 2.74 -16.87 -18.98
N GLU A 60 3.87 -17.41 -18.54
CA GLU A 60 3.93 -18.30 -17.37
C GLU A 60 4.35 -17.62 -16.05
N ASN A 61 4.68 -16.32 -16.06
CA ASN A 61 5.32 -15.72 -14.90
C ASN A 61 4.36 -14.94 -14.02
N THR A 62 4.14 -15.51 -12.83
CA THR A 62 3.38 -14.93 -11.72
C THR A 62 3.85 -13.49 -11.41
N THR A 63 2.97 -12.67 -10.84
CA THR A 63 3.29 -11.31 -10.34
C THR A 63 4.23 -11.29 -9.13
N LYS A 64 4.92 -12.40 -8.85
CA LYS A 64 5.90 -12.51 -7.76
C LYS A 64 7.23 -11.92 -8.21
N LEU A 65 7.87 -11.20 -7.30
CA LEU A 65 9.21 -10.69 -7.49
C LEU A 65 10.21 -11.85 -7.45
N SER A 66 11.06 -11.95 -8.47
CA SER A 66 12.19 -12.86 -8.47
C SER A 66 13.27 -12.38 -7.50
N GLN A 67 14.24 -13.26 -7.21
CA GLN A 67 15.39 -12.88 -6.40
C GLN A 67 16.20 -11.75 -7.06
N ASP A 68 16.23 -11.68 -8.39
CA ASP A 68 16.92 -10.64 -9.14
C ASP A 68 16.25 -9.27 -8.93
N ASP A 69 14.91 -9.23 -9.01
CA ASP A 69 14.12 -8.01 -8.73
C ASP A 69 14.34 -7.50 -7.30
N ILE A 70 14.38 -8.43 -6.34
CA ILE A 70 14.59 -8.13 -4.92
C ILE A 70 16.01 -7.58 -4.71
N LEU A 71 17.03 -8.18 -5.31
CA LEU A 71 18.41 -7.70 -5.17
C LEU A 71 18.59 -6.34 -5.83
N ALA A 72 18.07 -6.15 -7.04
CA ALA A 72 18.16 -4.89 -7.78
C ALA A 72 17.53 -3.73 -6.99
N ILE A 73 16.30 -3.92 -6.46
CA ILE A 73 15.67 -2.85 -5.67
C ILE A 73 16.40 -2.61 -4.34
N GLN A 74 16.93 -3.66 -3.71
CA GLN A 74 17.67 -3.52 -2.45
C GLN A 74 19.06 -2.89 -2.64
N GLU A 75 19.67 -3.04 -3.81
CA GLU A 75 20.90 -2.33 -4.15
C GLU A 75 20.66 -0.82 -4.24
N LEU A 76 19.53 -0.41 -4.83
CA LEU A 76 19.16 1.00 -5.00
C LEU A 76 18.64 1.67 -3.72
N TYR A 77 17.92 0.92 -2.88
CA TYR A 77 17.14 1.48 -1.75
C TYR A 77 17.45 0.85 -0.39
N GLY A 78 18.34 -0.15 -0.33
CA GLY A 78 18.67 -0.90 0.87
C GLY A 78 17.75 -2.09 1.13
N SER A 79 18.27 -3.06 1.88
CA SER A 79 17.49 -4.22 2.31
C SER A 79 16.62 -3.90 3.54
N LYS A 80 15.47 -4.57 3.63
CA LYS A 80 14.63 -4.49 4.83
C LYS A 80 15.46 -5.00 6.03
N PRO A 81 15.48 -4.28 7.18
CA PRO A 81 16.22 -4.76 8.34
C PRO A 81 15.71 -6.13 8.77
N ALA A 82 16.62 -7.11 8.80
CA ALA A 82 16.29 -8.46 9.20
C ALA A 82 15.79 -8.45 10.65
N VAL A 83 14.53 -8.81 10.86
CA VAL A 83 14.08 -9.22 12.18
C VAL A 83 14.90 -10.46 12.52
N ARG A 84 15.80 -10.35 13.50
CA ARG A 84 16.48 -11.51 14.09
C ARG A 84 15.41 -12.38 14.74
N THR A 85 14.83 -13.28 13.98
CA THR A 85 14.12 -14.43 14.54
C THR A 85 15.20 -15.27 15.20
N THR A 86 15.30 -15.18 16.52
CA THR A 86 16.04 -16.17 17.30
C THR A 86 15.36 -17.51 17.05
N VAL A 87 15.88 -18.26 16.08
CA VAL A 87 15.55 -19.67 15.89
C VAL A 87 16.09 -20.38 17.12
N ARG A 88 15.22 -20.59 18.10
CA ARG A 88 15.51 -21.41 19.27
C ARG A 88 15.56 -22.85 18.76
N THR A 89 16.75 -23.36 18.50
CA THR A 89 17.00 -24.77 18.19
C THR A 89 16.39 -25.61 19.31
N MET A 90 15.26 -26.27 19.04
CA MET A 90 14.67 -27.21 19.99
C MET A 90 15.54 -28.47 19.99
N LYS A 91 16.40 -28.59 20.99
CA LYS A 91 17.02 -29.87 21.35
C LYS A 91 15.97 -30.67 22.12
N THR A 92 15.54 -31.77 21.53
CA THR A 92 14.64 -32.76 22.13
C THR A 92 15.31 -33.38 23.36
N THR A 93 14.67 -33.30 24.52
CA THR A 93 14.98 -34.18 25.64
C THR A 93 13.67 -34.54 26.33
N LYS A 94 13.35 -35.84 26.28
CA LYS A 94 12.23 -36.47 26.97
C LYS A 94 12.47 -36.46 28.47
N THR A 95 11.58 -35.82 29.24
CA THR A 95 11.17 -36.32 30.56
C THR A 95 9.88 -35.63 31.03
N MET A 96 8.95 -36.45 31.52
CA MET A 96 7.77 -36.12 32.32
C MET A 96 8.07 -36.61 33.76
N PRO A 97 7.31 -36.29 34.85
CA PRO A 97 6.28 -35.26 35.12
C PRO A 97 6.67 -34.35 36.32
N THR A 98 5.83 -33.37 36.68
CA THR A 98 5.12 -33.31 38.01
C THR A 98 4.63 -31.89 38.33
N THR A 99 3.35 -31.83 38.65
CA THR A 99 2.57 -30.71 39.19
C THR A 99 3.10 -30.21 40.53
N THR A 100 3.28 -28.90 40.70
CA THR A 100 3.17 -28.28 42.03
C THR A 100 2.63 -26.86 41.90
N THR A 101 1.38 -26.70 42.33
CA THR A 101 0.68 -25.45 42.58
C THR A 101 1.36 -24.69 43.72
N LYS A 102 1.74 -23.44 43.50
CA LYS A 102 1.93 -22.48 44.59
C LYS A 102 1.18 -21.18 44.27
N THR A 103 0.05 -21.06 44.93
CA THR A 103 -0.75 -19.86 45.11
C THR A 103 0.08 -18.79 45.82
N THR A 104 0.13 -17.58 45.29
CA THR A 104 0.54 -16.40 46.05
C THR A 104 -0.42 -15.27 45.74
N THR A 105 -1.31 -15.04 46.70
CA THR A 105 -2.26 -13.94 46.78
C THR A 105 -1.49 -12.67 47.12
N THR A 106 -1.56 -11.65 46.25
CA THR A 106 -1.28 -10.26 46.63
C THR A 106 -2.36 -9.36 46.03
N VAL A 107 -2.78 -8.41 46.86
CA VAL A 107 -3.97 -7.56 46.83
C VAL A 107 -3.97 -6.59 45.63
N PRO A 108 -5.12 -6.27 45.01
CA PRO A 108 -5.19 -5.42 43.83
C PRO A 108 -5.04 -3.94 44.18
N THR A 109 -4.07 -3.27 43.56
CA THR A 109 -3.99 -1.80 43.49
C THR A 109 -4.49 -1.37 42.11
N PRO A 110 -5.33 -0.32 41.99
CA PRO A 110 -6.01 0.00 40.74
C PRO A 110 -5.05 0.71 39.81
N ASN A 111 -4.54 -0.01 38.80
CA ASN A 111 -3.72 0.58 37.76
C ASN A 111 -4.54 0.74 36.49
N THR A 112 -4.86 2.00 36.22
CA THR A 112 -5.27 2.64 34.98
C THR A 112 -5.10 1.75 33.74
N GLN A 113 -6.23 1.34 33.16
CA GLN A 113 -6.28 0.77 31.81
C GLN A 113 -5.82 1.84 30.81
N GLY A 114 -4.51 1.95 30.59
CA GLY A 114 -3.97 2.53 29.38
C GLY A 114 -4.34 1.60 28.23
N ILE A 115 -5.36 1.99 27.47
CA ILE A 115 -5.79 1.25 26.28
C ILE A 115 -4.58 1.15 25.35
N ASN A 116 -4.00 -0.05 25.23
CA ASN A 116 -2.94 -0.35 24.27
C ASN A 116 -3.56 -0.35 22.87
N LEU A 117 -3.80 0.85 22.30
CA LEU A 117 -4.13 0.97 20.89
C LEU A 117 -2.87 0.56 20.11
N LYS A 118 -2.85 -0.69 19.63
CA LYS A 118 -1.82 -1.18 18.70
C LYS A 118 -1.86 -0.37 17.41
N VAL A 119 -1.06 0.69 17.36
CA VAL A 119 -0.75 1.40 16.11
C VAL A 119 0.00 0.43 15.21
N PRO A 120 -0.44 0.22 13.95
CA PRO A 120 0.24 -0.69 13.03
C PRO A 120 1.65 -0.16 12.72
N LYS A 121 2.62 -1.07 12.60
CA LYS A 121 3.94 -0.71 12.06
C LYS A 121 3.90 -0.84 10.55
N LEU A 122 4.68 0.00 9.87
CA LEU A 122 4.77 -0.02 8.42
C LEU A 122 5.23 -1.38 7.87
N CYS A 123 6.20 -2.02 8.52
CA CYS A 123 6.71 -3.33 8.11
C CYS A 123 5.64 -4.44 8.19
N ASP A 124 4.61 -4.27 9.02
CA ASP A 124 3.51 -5.23 9.17
C ASP A 124 2.49 -5.15 8.02
N LEU A 125 2.60 -4.13 7.14
CA LEU A 125 1.71 -3.94 6.00
C LEU A 125 2.07 -4.81 4.80
N ASN A 126 3.27 -5.43 4.80
CA ASN A 126 3.77 -6.17 3.65
C ASN A 126 2.87 -7.35 3.24
N SER A 127 2.15 -7.95 4.19
CA SER A 127 1.16 -9.02 3.93
C SER A 127 -0.28 -8.50 3.74
N LYS A 128 -0.49 -7.18 3.73
CA LYS A 128 -1.80 -6.51 3.72
C LYS A 128 -1.91 -5.41 2.65
N MET A 129 -1.05 -5.47 1.65
CA MET A 129 -0.90 -4.44 0.62
C MET A 129 -2.20 -4.22 -0.19
N SER A 130 -3.03 -5.25 -0.35
CA SER A 130 -4.36 -5.17 -0.97
C SER A 130 -5.37 -4.26 -0.24
N ASN A 131 -5.07 -3.83 0.99
CA ASN A 131 -5.88 -2.88 1.76
C ASN A 131 -5.20 -1.52 1.94
N THR A 132 -4.23 -1.21 1.07
CA THR A 132 -3.52 0.06 1.09
C THR A 132 -3.89 0.92 -0.11
N SER A 133 -3.96 2.22 0.10
CA SER A 133 -4.08 3.22 -0.95
C SER A 133 -2.89 4.16 -0.85
N PHE A 134 -2.52 4.81 -1.95
CA PHE A 134 -1.41 5.75 -1.92
C PHE A 134 -1.69 7.00 -2.75
N LEU A 135 -1.03 8.09 -2.39
CA LEU A 135 -1.03 9.35 -3.13
C LEU A 135 0.42 9.82 -3.27
N ILE A 136 0.85 10.14 -4.49
CA ILE A 136 2.15 10.77 -4.74
C ILE A 136 1.87 12.21 -5.17
N VAL A 137 2.40 13.16 -4.40
CA VAL A 137 2.22 14.60 -4.68
C VAL A 137 3.31 15.41 -4.00
N ASN A 138 3.80 16.46 -4.66
CA ASN A 138 4.89 17.33 -4.21
C ASN A 138 6.06 16.56 -3.59
N ASN A 139 6.51 15.53 -4.30
CA ASN A 139 7.66 14.72 -3.92
C ASN A 139 7.51 14.01 -2.56
N LYS A 140 6.26 13.75 -2.17
CA LYS A 140 5.88 12.95 -1.01
C LYS A 140 4.96 11.81 -1.44
N LEU A 141 5.24 10.62 -0.92
CA LEU A 141 4.33 9.47 -0.98
C LEU A 141 3.55 9.42 0.33
N TYR A 142 2.24 9.48 0.24
CA TYR A 142 1.31 9.23 1.33
C TYR A 142 0.81 7.80 1.20
N LEU A 143 1.05 6.98 2.20
CA LEU A 143 0.56 5.61 2.26
C LEU A 143 -0.56 5.51 3.27
N PHE A 144 -1.74 5.08 2.84
CA PHE A 144 -2.94 4.98 3.65
C PHE A 144 -3.26 3.53 3.96
N TYR A 145 -3.54 3.24 5.23
CA TYR A 145 -4.04 1.95 5.68
C TYR A 145 -5.02 2.12 6.83
N LYS A 146 -6.26 1.68 6.62
CA LYS A 146 -7.37 1.91 7.55
C LYS A 146 -7.47 3.41 7.90
N LYS A 147 -7.41 3.75 9.19
CA LYS A 147 -7.43 5.12 9.71
C LYS A 147 -6.07 5.81 9.79
N TYR A 148 -5.00 5.20 9.26
CA TYR A 148 -3.63 5.66 9.43
C TYR A 148 -3.00 6.09 8.10
N VAL A 149 -2.14 7.10 8.16
CA VAL A 149 -1.33 7.55 7.02
C VAL A 149 0.13 7.71 7.42
N TRP A 150 1.04 7.23 6.55
CA TRP A 150 2.47 7.51 6.62
C TRP A 150 2.85 8.47 5.50
N MET A 151 3.79 9.36 5.79
CA MET A 151 4.40 10.24 4.80
C MET A 151 5.85 9.81 4.59
N LEU A 152 6.19 9.56 3.33
CA LEU A 152 7.55 9.34 2.86
C LEU A 152 7.96 10.53 2.01
N ASN A 153 9.05 11.18 2.38
CA ASN A 153 9.68 12.17 1.51
C ASN A 153 10.51 11.43 0.45
N LEU A 154 10.17 11.60 -0.83
CA LEU A 154 10.84 10.91 -1.93
C LEU A 154 12.25 11.47 -2.23
N ASN A 155 12.54 12.72 -1.85
CA ASN A 155 13.86 13.35 -2.04
C ASN A 155 14.84 12.82 -1.00
N THR A 156 14.45 12.88 0.27
CA THR A 156 15.32 12.48 1.38
C THR A 156 15.23 11.00 1.68
N ARG A 157 14.26 10.29 1.08
CA ARG A 157 13.93 8.88 1.34
C ARG A 157 13.66 8.60 2.83
N LYS A 158 13.17 9.61 3.56
CA LYS A 158 12.87 9.51 4.99
C LYS A 158 11.38 9.26 5.16
N ILE A 159 11.05 8.20 5.89
CA ILE A 159 9.69 7.89 6.29
C ILE A 159 9.43 8.42 7.69
N GLN A 160 8.19 8.85 7.94
CA GLN A 160 7.73 9.14 9.28
C GLN A 160 7.52 7.83 10.05
N ASP A 161 8.16 7.67 11.21
CA ASP A 161 8.10 6.43 11.99
C ASP A 161 6.70 6.15 12.57
N THR A 162 6.00 7.22 12.95
CA THR A 162 4.66 7.14 13.57
C THR A 162 3.59 7.59 12.59
N PRO A 163 2.59 6.76 12.25
CA PRO A 163 1.52 7.22 11.37
C PRO A 163 0.67 8.29 12.03
N LEU A 164 0.11 9.17 11.20
CA LEU A 164 -0.94 10.09 11.61
C LEU A 164 -2.31 9.40 11.51
N VAL A 165 -3.27 9.86 12.32
CA VAL A 165 -4.67 9.46 12.15
C VAL A 165 -5.29 10.34 11.07
N ILE A 166 -5.87 9.71 10.06
CA ILE A 166 -6.39 10.41 8.87
C ILE A 166 -7.44 11.45 9.27
N THR A 167 -8.33 11.15 10.23
CA THR A 167 -9.40 12.07 10.65
C THR A 167 -8.91 13.28 11.43
N ASP A 168 -7.70 13.25 11.98
CA ASP A 168 -7.09 14.40 12.65
C ASP A 168 -6.53 15.38 11.62
N TRP A 169 -6.14 14.85 10.44
CA TRP A 169 -5.63 15.62 9.32
C TRP A 169 -6.73 16.08 8.35
N LEU A 170 -7.63 15.18 7.96
CA LEU A 170 -8.78 15.41 7.09
C LEU A 170 -10.06 15.41 7.92
N THR A 171 -10.29 16.51 8.63
CA THR A 171 -11.39 16.66 9.60
C THR A 171 -12.78 16.65 8.95
N PHE A 172 -12.85 16.87 7.64
CA PHE A 172 -14.08 16.85 6.86
C PHE A 172 -14.57 15.44 6.52
N LEU A 173 -13.82 14.39 6.85
CA LEU A 173 -14.26 13.01 6.60
C LEU A 173 -15.44 12.64 7.48
N HIS A 174 -16.38 11.89 6.92
CA HIS A 174 -17.49 11.34 7.67
C HIS A 174 -17.04 10.44 8.82
N LYS A 175 -17.89 10.31 9.86
CA LYS A 175 -17.69 9.41 10.99
C LYS A 175 -18.90 8.45 11.08
N PRO A 176 -18.70 7.15 11.35
CA PRO A 176 -17.41 6.47 11.53
C PRO A 176 -16.60 6.41 10.22
N PHE A 177 -15.28 6.53 10.34
CA PHE A 177 -14.34 6.41 9.23
C PHE A 177 -13.58 5.10 9.33
N GLU A 178 -13.59 4.30 8.27
CA GLU A 178 -12.88 3.01 8.24
C GLU A 178 -11.59 3.09 7.44
N LYS A 179 -11.67 3.46 6.16
CA LYS A 179 -10.50 3.54 5.26
C LYS A 179 -10.70 4.46 4.07
N ILE A 180 -9.59 4.80 3.43
CA ILE A 180 -9.55 5.29 2.05
C ILE A 180 -9.50 4.07 1.13
N SER A 181 -10.39 4.01 0.15
CA SER A 181 -10.42 2.95 -0.87
C SER A 181 -9.74 3.36 -2.17
N GLY A 182 -9.59 4.66 -2.40
CA GLY A 182 -8.88 5.20 -3.55
C GLY A 182 -8.60 6.68 -3.35
N ILE A 183 -7.49 7.16 -3.87
CA ILE A 183 -7.12 8.58 -3.81
C ILE A 183 -6.19 8.93 -4.96
N TYR A 184 -6.40 10.07 -5.59
CA TYR A 184 -5.51 10.59 -6.63
C TYR A 184 -5.59 12.12 -6.71
N GLN A 185 -4.57 12.73 -7.33
CA GLN A 185 -4.58 14.15 -7.66
C GLN A 185 -4.93 14.34 -9.15
N LYS A 186 -5.83 15.27 -9.43
CA LYS A 186 -6.16 15.70 -10.79
C LYS A 186 -5.11 16.69 -11.32
N PRO A 187 -5.04 16.92 -12.65
CA PRO A 187 -4.15 17.93 -13.23
C PRO A 187 -4.39 19.37 -12.75
N ASP A 188 -5.60 19.67 -12.26
CA ASP A 188 -5.97 20.97 -11.68
C ASP A 188 -5.56 21.14 -10.21
N ASN A 189 -4.76 20.21 -9.67
CA ASN A 189 -4.30 20.12 -8.29
C ASN A 189 -5.36 19.77 -7.24
N GLU A 190 -6.61 19.54 -7.61
CA GLU A 190 -7.58 19.01 -6.66
C GLU A 190 -7.31 17.52 -6.39
N VAL A 191 -7.56 17.08 -5.16
CA VAL A 191 -7.45 15.69 -4.74
C VAL A 191 -8.84 15.09 -4.66
N VAL A 192 -9.00 13.93 -5.27
CA VAL A 192 -10.22 13.12 -5.20
C VAL A 192 -9.96 11.92 -4.31
N LEU A 193 -10.78 11.76 -3.27
CA LEU A 193 -10.67 10.70 -2.28
C LEU A 193 -11.98 9.93 -2.21
N PHE A 194 -11.86 8.60 -2.26
CA PHE A 194 -12.95 7.64 -2.14
C PHE A 194 -12.85 6.97 -0.77
N SER A 195 -13.97 6.94 -0.07
CA SER A 195 -14.09 6.27 1.23
C SER A 195 -15.51 5.82 1.43
N GLU A 196 -15.70 4.51 1.65
CA GLU A 196 -17.01 3.88 1.76
C GLU A 196 -17.95 4.30 0.62
N SER A 197 -19.07 4.96 0.96
CA SER A 197 -20.05 5.46 0.01
C SER A 197 -19.84 6.88 -0.50
N MET A 198 -18.69 7.47 -0.24
CA MET A 198 -18.45 8.90 -0.39
C MET A 198 -17.24 9.22 -1.27
N ILE A 199 -17.41 10.29 -2.04
CA ILE A 199 -16.38 10.95 -2.83
C ILE A 199 -16.16 12.33 -2.22
N TYR A 200 -14.90 12.64 -1.94
CA TYR A 200 -14.46 13.93 -1.43
C TYR A 200 -13.52 14.56 -2.45
N ILE A 201 -13.81 15.80 -2.82
CA ILE A 201 -12.93 16.62 -3.66
C ILE A 201 -12.45 17.77 -2.80
N PHE A 202 -11.14 17.94 -2.70
CA PHE A 202 -10.54 18.97 -1.85
C PHE A 202 -9.27 19.55 -2.47
N GLU A 203 -8.93 20.76 -2.08
CA GLU A 203 -7.71 21.42 -2.53
C GLU A 203 -6.46 20.81 -1.89
N TYR A 204 -5.47 20.51 -2.72
CA TYR A 204 -4.15 20.15 -2.22
C TYR A 204 -3.45 21.36 -1.54
N ALA A 205 -2.57 21.09 -0.57
CA ALA A 205 -1.91 22.04 0.34
C ALA A 205 -2.79 22.71 1.41
N SER A 206 -4.00 23.18 1.06
CA SER A 206 -4.93 23.75 2.05
C SER A 206 -5.80 22.70 2.74
N PHE A 207 -5.99 21.52 2.11
CA PHE A 207 -6.90 20.45 2.55
C PHE A 207 -8.35 20.94 2.73
N ARG A 208 -8.73 22.01 2.03
CA ARG A 208 -10.06 22.58 2.08
C ARG A 208 -11.02 21.74 1.24
N LEU A 209 -12.10 21.25 1.87
CA LEU A 209 -13.14 20.52 1.16
C LEU A 209 -13.84 21.44 0.14
N LEU A 210 -13.89 20.99 -1.12
CA LEU A 210 -14.60 21.65 -2.20
C LEU A 210 -15.97 21.04 -2.42
N LYS A 211 -16.01 19.70 -2.49
CA LYS A 211 -17.23 18.95 -2.81
C LYS A 211 -17.27 17.62 -2.08
N ARG A 212 -18.48 17.20 -1.72
CA ARG A 212 -18.77 15.89 -1.14
C ARG A 212 -19.97 15.29 -1.86
N GLU A 213 -19.83 14.06 -2.33
CA GLU A 213 -20.88 13.34 -3.08
C GLU A 213 -20.98 11.87 -2.65
N HIS A 214 -22.15 11.27 -2.84
CA HIS A 214 -22.33 9.83 -2.69
C HIS A 214 -22.05 9.11 -4.01
N TYR A 215 -21.22 8.05 -4.00
CA TYR A 215 -20.91 7.33 -5.25
C TYR A 215 -22.16 6.67 -5.85
N ASN A 216 -23.17 6.31 -5.05
CA ASN A 216 -24.43 5.72 -5.52
C ASN A 216 -25.16 6.61 -6.54
N VAL A 217 -24.86 7.91 -6.56
CA VAL A 217 -25.39 8.86 -7.56
C VAL A 217 -24.70 8.71 -8.92
N LEU A 218 -23.43 8.29 -8.94
CA LEU A 218 -22.59 8.22 -10.13
C LEU A 218 -22.37 6.79 -10.66
N MET A 219 -22.36 5.79 -9.77
CA MET A 219 -22.02 4.39 -10.07
C MET A 219 -22.99 3.41 -9.38
N LYS A 220 -24.27 3.42 -9.77
CA LYS A 220 -25.35 2.64 -9.12
C LYS A 220 -25.11 1.14 -8.97
N ASN A 221 -24.30 0.52 -9.85
CA ASN A 221 -24.11 -0.93 -9.89
C ASN A 221 -22.80 -1.41 -9.23
N TYR A 222 -21.98 -0.50 -8.69
CA TYR A 222 -20.67 -0.84 -8.13
C TYR A 222 -20.66 -0.57 -6.63
N PRO A 223 -20.65 -1.62 -5.77
CA PRO A 223 -20.81 -1.45 -4.33
C PRO A 223 -19.55 -0.92 -3.64
N ALA A 224 -18.38 -0.97 -4.30
CA ALA A 224 -17.13 -0.48 -3.75
C ALA A 224 -16.13 -0.14 -4.86
N VAL A 225 -15.35 0.91 -4.62
CA VAL A 225 -14.12 1.20 -5.37
C VAL A 225 -12.99 0.38 -4.76
N ARG A 226 -12.28 -0.41 -5.57
CA ARG A 226 -11.14 -1.24 -5.11
C ARG A 226 -9.79 -0.68 -5.53
N GLY A 227 -9.79 0.22 -6.51
CA GLY A 227 -8.63 0.91 -7.01
C GLY A 227 -9.11 2.12 -7.80
N VAL A 228 -8.25 3.13 -7.91
CA VAL A 228 -8.52 4.30 -8.72
C VAL A 228 -7.22 4.82 -9.29
N VAL A 229 -7.21 5.19 -10.56
CA VAL A 229 -6.06 5.79 -11.23
C VAL A 229 -6.55 6.95 -12.07
N ASN A 230 -5.84 8.07 -12.03
CA ASN A 230 -6.10 9.21 -12.91
C ASN A 230 -4.96 9.35 -13.91
N SER A 231 -5.31 9.46 -15.18
CA SER A 231 -4.37 9.78 -16.24
C SER A 231 -4.00 11.26 -16.21
N TYR A 232 -2.84 11.61 -16.76
CA TYR A 232 -2.41 13.01 -16.90
C TYR A 232 -3.41 13.89 -17.67
N ARG A 233 -4.29 13.30 -18.48
CA ARG A 233 -5.36 14.01 -19.21
C ARG A 233 -6.62 14.25 -18.36
N GLY A 234 -6.58 13.92 -17.08
CA GLY A 234 -7.70 14.07 -16.15
C GLY A 234 -8.75 12.97 -16.24
N LYS A 235 -8.56 11.92 -17.04
CA LYS A 235 -9.48 10.78 -17.09
C LYS A 235 -9.21 9.80 -15.96
N THR A 236 -10.28 9.43 -15.25
CA THR A 236 -10.26 8.50 -14.11
C THR A 236 -10.69 7.10 -14.52
N TYR A 237 -10.02 6.10 -13.94
CA TYR A 237 -10.25 4.66 -14.10
C TYR A 237 -10.40 4.02 -12.73
#